data_AF-A0A969LFL1-F1
#
_entry.id   AF-A0A969LFL1-F1
#
_cell.length_a   1.000
_cell.length_b   1.000
_cell.length_c   1.000
_cell.angle_alpha   90.00
_cell.angle_beta   90.00
_cell.angle_gamma   90.00
#
_symmetry.space_group_name_H-M   'P 1'
#
loop_
_entity.id
_entity.type
_entity.pdbx_description
1 polymer ?
#
loop_
_entity_poly.entity_id
_entity_poly.type
_entity_poly.pdbx_seq_one_letter_code
_entity_poly.pdbx_strand_id
1 'polypeptide(L)'
;MPPGGNVDVDANAACAEQDSTPVENVFWPTGGAPDGDYTIDVNLFAYCQAAEAPIPFTIQLLIDGQSREVTGNVDAQNPRAVFTFSFPPSTSPETDEAS
;
A
#
# COMPACT_ATOMS: atom_id res chain seq x y z
N MET A 1 9.07 -6.69 -14.86
CA MET A 1 8.43 -6.00 -13.73
C MET A 1 7.03 -5.67 -14.18
N PRO A 2 5.95 -6.23 -13.57
CA PRO A 2 4.62 -5.71 -13.83
C PRO A 2 4.63 -4.22 -13.44
N PRO A 3 3.93 -3.34 -14.15
CA PRO A 3 3.86 -1.94 -13.72
C PRO A 3 3.34 -1.92 -12.28
N GLY A 4 4.15 -1.37 -11.37
CA GLY A 4 3.69 -1.07 -10.01
C GLY A 4 2.49 -0.11 -10.08
N GLY A 5 1.69 -0.07 -9.01
CA GLY A 5 0.59 0.87 -8.91
C GLY A 5 1.06 2.32 -9.04
N ASN A 6 0.14 3.23 -9.37
CA ASN A 6 0.44 4.65 -9.43
C ASN A 6 0.48 5.19 -8.00
N VAL A 7 1.55 5.94 -7.68
CA VAL A 7 1.66 6.70 -6.43
C VAL A 7 1.02 8.07 -6.67
N ASP A 8 0.08 8.46 -5.80
CA ASP A 8 -0.60 9.75 -5.89
C ASP A 8 0.23 10.89 -5.28
N VAL A 9 0.80 10.65 -4.09
CA VAL A 9 1.52 11.66 -3.29
C VAL A 9 2.66 10.99 -2.52
N ASP A 10 3.84 11.61 -2.51
CA ASP A 10 4.97 11.26 -1.63
C ASP A 10 5.06 12.27 -0.49
N ALA A 11 4.37 11.98 0.62
CA ALA A 11 4.33 12.85 1.78
C ALA A 11 5.55 12.60 2.68
N ASN A 12 6.19 13.68 3.14
CA ASN A 12 7.38 13.65 3.99
C ASN A 12 8.67 13.11 3.33
N ALA A 13 8.67 13.02 1.99
CA ALA A 13 9.83 12.68 1.19
C ALA A 13 11.07 13.49 1.60
N ALA A 14 12.16 12.79 1.93
CA ALA A 14 13.44 13.39 2.29
C ALA A 14 13.37 14.49 3.37
N CYS A 15 12.33 14.47 4.22
CA CYS A 15 12.08 15.47 5.25
C CYS A 15 11.93 16.92 4.72
N ALA A 16 11.58 17.08 3.43
CA ALA A 16 11.49 18.40 2.79
C ALA A 16 10.30 19.20 3.29
N GLU A 17 9.13 18.56 3.39
CA GLU A 17 7.93 19.11 4.02
C GLU A 17 7.38 18.07 5.00
N GLN A 18 7.19 18.43 6.27
CA GLN A 18 6.69 17.53 7.30
C GLN A 18 5.19 17.79 7.54
N ASP A 19 4.35 16.95 6.95
CA ASP A 19 2.93 16.83 7.28
C ASP A 19 2.76 16.00 8.55
N SER A 20 1.89 16.46 9.46
CA SER A 20 1.52 15.76 10.68
C SER A 20 0.46 14.67 10.45
N THR A 21 -0.16 14.66 9.26
CA THR A 21 -1.13 13.66 8.79
C THR A 21 -0.78 13.18 7.37
N PRO A 22 0.43 12.64 7.14
CA PRO A 22 0.86 12.23 5.81
C PRO A 22 -0.01 11.08 5.30
N VAL A 23 -0.49 11.20 4.06
CA VAL A 23 -1.21 10.13 3.36
C VAL A 23 -0.56 9.91 2.01
N GLU A 24 -0.12 8.68 1.77
CA GLU A 24 0.39 8.20 0.49
C GLU A 24 -0.51 7.06 0.00
N ASN A 25 -0.90 7.12 -1.27
CA ASN A 25 -1.80 6.16 -1.89
C ASN A 25 -1.11 5.47 -3.07
N VAL A 26 -1.23 4.14 -3.14
CA VAL A 26 -0.88 3.34 -4.31
C VAL A 26 -2.15 2.75 -4.89
N PHE A 27 -2.46 3.03 -6.15
CA PHE A 27 -3.69 2.55 -6.79
C PHE A 27 -3.51 2.13 -8.24
N TRP A 28 -4.43 1.27 -8.68
CA TRP A 28 -4.60 0.91 -10.08
C TRP A 28 -5.94 1.48 -10.57
N PRO A 29 -6.05 1.86 -11.85
CA PRO A 29 -7.36 2.12 -12.47
C PRO A 29 -8.28 0.90 -12.35
N THR A 30 -9.60 1.11 -12.41
CA THR A 30 -10.57 0.01 -12.41
C THR A 30 -10.23 -1.03 -13.49
N GLY A 31 -10.09 -2.29 -13.08
CA GLY A 31 -9.70 -3.41 -13.96
C GLY A 31 -8.23 -3.38 -14.42
N GLY A 32 -7.41 -2.48 -13.88
CA GLY A 32 -6.01 -2.30 -14.25
C GLY A 32 -5.01 -2.99 -13.29
N ALA A 33 -5.46 -3.52 -12.17
CA ALA A 33 -4.62 -4.29 -11.24
C ALA A 33 -4.38 -5.70 -11.81
N PRO A 34 -3.13 -6.16 -11.96
CA PRO A 34 -2.84 -7.55 -12.34
C PRO A 34 -3.31 -8.57 -11.31
N ASP A 35 -3.83 -9.70 -11.74
CA ASP A 35 -4.12 -10.83 -10.84
C ASP A 35 -2.82 -11.36 -10.20
N GLY A 36 -2.87 -11.77 -8.92
CA GLY A 36 -1.75 -12.44 -8.26
C GLY A 36 -1.45 -11.96 -6.84
N ASP A 37 -0.26 -12.30 -6.36
CA ASP A 37 0.20 -11.97 -5.01
C ASP A 37 0.92 -10.63 -4.96
N TYR A 38 0.54 -9.81 -3.99
CA TYR A 38 1.05 -8.48 -3.76
C TYR A 38 1.76 -8.41 -2.43
N THR A 39 2.75 -7.52 -2.37
CA THR A 39 3.48 -7.19 -1.14
C THR A 39 3.37 -5.68 -0.91
N ILE A 40 2.91 -5.30 0.27
CA ILE A 40 2.99 -3.95 0.80
C ILE A 40 4.24 -3.88 1.66
N ASP A 41 5.12 -2.92 1.35
CA ASP A 41 6.39 -2.72 2.02
C ASP A 41 6.44 -1.32 2.63
N VAL A 42 6.28 -1.24 3.95
CA VAL A 42 6.42 0.03 4.69
C VAL A 42 7.85 0.11 5.19
N ASN A 43 8.60 1.10 4.69
CA ASN A 43 10.02 1.27 4.98
C ASN A 43 10.29 2.65 5.58
N LEU A 44 10.83 2.67 6.80
CA LEU A 44 11.38 3.86 7.43
C LEU A 44 12.75 4.17 6.81
N PHE A 45 12.77 5.08 5.84
CA PHE A 45 14.02 5.46 5.18
C PHE A 45 14.94 6.30 6.08
N ALA A 46 14.37 7.28 6.80
CA ALA A 46 15.09 8.13 7.74
C ALA A 46 14.14 8.74 8.76
N TYR A 47 14.67 9.00 9.96
CA TYR A 47 14.01 9.89 10.92
C TYR A 47 14.25 11.34 10.53
N CYS A 48 13.19 12.13 10.49
CA CYS A 48 13.28 13.57 10.23
C CYS A 48 13.52 14.41 11.51
N GLN A 49 13.41 13.80 12.68
CA GLN A 49 13.67 14.44 13.97
C GLN A 49 14.75 13.67 14.73
N ALA A 50 15.46 14.35 15.64
CA ALA A 50 16.53 13.73 16.43
C ALA A 50 16.03 12.67 17.43
N ALA A 51 14.74 12.71 17.80
CA ALA A 51 14.14 11.71 18.67
C ALA A 51 13.61 10.53 17.83
N GLU A 52 14.22 9.35 18.03
CA GLU A 52 13.90 8.12 17.30
C GLU A 52 12.87 7.28 18.06
N ALA A 53 11.64 7.78 18.16
CA ALA A 53 10.52 6.99 18.69
C ALA A 53 9.96 6.03 17.62
N PRO A 54 9.28 4.93 18.00
CA PRO A 54 8.51 4.14 17.03
C PRO A 54 7.48 4.99 16.30
N ILE A 55 7.39 4.82 14.99
CA ILE A 55 6.47 5.56 14.12
C ILE A 55 5.29 4.65 13.80
N PRO A 56 4.08 4.93 14.31
CA PRO A 56 2.89 4.16 13.97
C PRO A 56 2.45 4.47 12.54
N PHE A 57 1.88 3.47 11.88
CA PHE A 57 1.23 3.62 10.58
C PHE A 57 -0.07 2.81 10.50
N THR A 58 -0.94 3.23 9.59
CA THR A 58 -2.18 2.52 9.24
C THR A 58 -2.24 2.37 7.72
N ILE A 59 -2.50 1.14 7.27
CA ILE A 59 -2.76 0.79 5.87
C ILE A 59 -4.27 0.57 5.74
N GLN A 60 -4.90 1.28 4.81
CA GLN A 60 -6.26 0.99 4.35
C GLN A 60 -6.18 0.28 3.01
N LEU A 61 -6.41 -1.03 3.00
CA LEU A 61 -6.37 -1.87 1.79
C LEU A 61 -7.79 -2.05 1.24
N LEU A 62 -8.02 -1.64 0.00
CA LEU A 62 -9.29 -1.82 -0.70
C LEU A 62 -9.11 -2.79 -1.87
N ILE A 63 -9.82 -3.91 -1.83
CA ILE A 63 -9.83 -4.92 -2.91
C ILE A 63 -11.28 -5.24 -3.25
N ASP A 64 -11.67 -5.09 -4.52
CA ASP A 64 -13.03 -5.38 -5.01
C ASP A 64 -14.16 -4.78 -4.14
N GLY A 65 -13.96 -3.55 -3.65
CA GLY A 65 -14.91 -2.86 -2.79
C GLY A 65 -14.88 -3.27 -1.31
N GLN A 66 -14.05 -4.24 -0.93
CA GLN A 66 -13.85 -4.65 0.45
C GLN A 66 -12.63 -3.96 1.07
N SER A 67 -12.87 -3.19 2.12
CA SER A 67 -11.80 -2.53 2.89
C SER A 67 -11.29 -3.42 4.02
N ARG A 68 -9.97 -3.40 4.22
CA ARG A 68 -9.28 -3.98 5.37
C ARG A 68 -8.30 -2.96 5.93
N GLU A 69 -8.34 -2.79 7.25
CA GLU A 69 -7.34 -2.00 7.96
C GLU A 69 -6.22 -2.91 8.48
N VAL A 70 -4.98 -2.43 8.38
CA VAL A 70 -3.81 -3.03 9.02
C VAL A 70 -3.01 -1.93 9.70
N THR A 71 -2.67 -2.12 10.97
CA THR A 71 -1.84 -1.17 11.73
C THR A 71 -0.49 -1.77 12.04
N GLY A 72 0.52 -0.92 12.22
CA GLY A 72 1.86 -1.34 12.59
C GLY A 72 2.72 -0.20 13.09
N ASN A 73 3.98 -0.52 13.37
CA ASN A 73 5.00 0.46 13.71
C ASN A 73 6.30 0.11 12.98
N VAL A 74 7.08 1.13 12.64
CA VAL A 74 8.46 0.99 12.20
C VAL A 74 9.37 1.79 13.14
N ASP A 75 10.58 1.29 13.35
CA ASP A 75 11.59 1.97 14.16
C ASP A 75 13.02 1.65 13.70
N ALA A 76 14.04 2.21 14.36
CA ALA A 76 15.44 1.96 14.02
C ALA A 76 15.85 0.47 14.09
N GLN A 77 15.20 -0.34 14.94
CA GLN A 77 15.48 -1.76 15.08
C GLN A 77 14.69 -2.60 14.06
N ASN A 78 13.49 -2.15 13.71
CA ASN A 78 12.57 -2.78 12.77
C ASN A 78 12.11 -1.74 11.73
N PRO A 79 12.99 -1.31 10.81
CA PRO A 79 12.70 -0.22 9.89
C PRO A 79 11.73 -0.63 8.79
N ARG A 80 11.40 -1.92 8.69
CA ARG A 80 10.60 -2.48 7.60
C ARG A 80 9.47 -3.35 8.12
N ALA A 81 8.24 -3.08 7.68
CA ALA A 81 7.08 -3.92 7.90
C ALA A 81 6.52 -4.39 6.55
N VAL A 82 6.32 -5.71 6.43
CA VAL A 82 5.91 -6.34 5.17
C VAL A 82 4.59 -7.06 5.36
N PHE A 83 3.64 -6.80 4.45
CA PHE A 83 2.33 -7.43 4.44
C PHE A 83 2.05 -8.00 3.06
N THR A 84 1.42 -9.16 3.01
CA THR A 84 1.07 -9.81 1.74
C THR A 84 -0.44 -9.95 1.61
N PHE A 85 -0.94 -9.80 0.39
CA PHE A 85 -2.33 -10.10 0.05
C PHE A 85 -2.39 -10.66 -1.37
N SER A 86 -3.45 -11.39 -1.69
CA SER A 86 -3.70 -11.90 -3.03
C SER A 86 -4.85 -11.10 -3.65
N PHE A 87 -4.65 -10.65 -4.89
CA PHE A 87 -5.70 -10.14 -5.75
C PHE A 87 -6.21 -11.30 -6.61
N PRO A 88 -7.46 -11.76 -6.42
CA PRO A 88 -7.97 -12.93 -7.11
C PRO A 88 -8.07 -12.67 -8.61
N PRO A 89 -8.02 -13.72 -9.45
CA PRO A 89 -8.27 -13.57 -10.87
C PRO A 89 -9.64 -12.98 -11.13
N SER A 90 -9.71 -12.04 -12.07
CA SER A 90 -10.98 -11.49 -12.55
C SER A 90 -11.81 -12.64 -13.15
N THR A 91 -12.73 -13.23 -12.37
CA THR A 91 -13.73 -14.14 -12.92
C THR A 91 -14.72 -13.31 -13.73
N SER A 92 -14.46 -13.13 -15.03
CA SER A 92 -15.56 -12.78 -15.94
C SER A 92 -16.59 -13.91 -15.88
N PRO A 93 -17.88 -13.64 -15.64
CA PRO A 93 -18.89 -14.64 -15.94
C PRO A 93 -18.80 -14.91 -17.43
N GLU A 94 -18.39 -16.14 -17.79
CA GLU A 94 -18.57 -16.68 -19.13
C GLU A 94 -20.06 -16.51 -19.45
N THR A 95 -20.35 -15.72 -20.49
CA THR A 95 -21.72 -15.61 -21.00
C THR A 95 -22.06 -16.95 -21.60
N ASP A 96 -22.72 -17.80 -20.81
CA ASP A 96 -23.36 -19.01 -21.27
C ASP A 96 -24.66 -18.60 -22.00
N GLU A 97 -24.52 -17.97 -23.17
CA GLU A 97 -25.56 -18.02 -24.20
C GLU A 97 -25.36 -19.33 -24.97
N ALA A 98 -25.86 -20.42 -24.38
CA ALA A 98 -26.22 -21.60 -25.14
C ALA A 98 -27.66 -21.44 -25.66
N SER A 99 -27.78 -21.67 -26.96
CA SER A 99 -28.90 -21.48 -27.89
C SER A 99 -30.28 -21.99 -27.49
#